data_AF-A0A0F2L2E0-F1
#
_entry.id   AF-A0A0F2L2E0-F1
#
_cell.length_a   1.000
_cell.length_b   1.000
_cell.length_c   1.000
_cell.angle_alpha   90.00
_cell.angle_beta   90.00
_cell.angle_gamma   90.00
#
_symmetry.space_group_name_H-M   'P 1'
#
loop_
_entity.id
_entity.type
_entity.pdbx_description
1 polymer ?
#
loop_
_entity_poly.entity_id
_entity_poly.type
_entity_poly.pdbx_seq_one_letter_code
_entity_poly.pdbx_strand_id
1 'polypeptide(L)'
;MARNVSLDELINIINNAENFEVVDYQGDSVVIDEVKGIIKIKEEDVKKELGELRKMRPRGKPTPKQLSITADVVKRLVENKVRFKVVFGPKEVTIRFDLDHYVRLNDKDVRVVGFSSRDEGYLGLIADVLEKYKPLVFLKRIK
;
A
#
# COMPACT_ATOMS: atom_id res chain seq x y z
N MET A 1 -18.05 1.07 2.56
CA MET A 1 -18.98 1.99 1.89
C MET A 1 -18.14 3.12 1.35
N ALA A 2 -18.32 3.49 0.08
CA ALA A 2 -17.54 4.56 -0.53
C ALA A 2 -17.85 5.90 0.16
N ARG A 3 -16.81 6.69 0.44
CA ARG A 3 -16.90 8.03 1.03
C ARG A 3 -15.92 8.98 0.34
N ASN A 4 -16.29 10.26 0.32
CA ASN A 4 -15.44 11.32 -0.19
C ASN A 4 -14.52 11.83 0.92
N VAL A 5 -13.24 11.97 0.63
CA VAL A 5 -12.23 12.48 1.55
C VAL A 5 -11.33 13.50 0.87
N SER A 6 -10.79 14.41 1.66
CA SER A 6 -9.70 15.31 1.23
C SER A 6 -8.35 14.59 1.20
N LEU A 7 -7.35 15.21 0.56
CA LEU A 7 -5.98 14.70 0.58
C LEU A 7 -5.41 14.63 2.01
N ASP A 8 -5.70 15.62 2.85
CA ASP A 8 -5.24 15.67 4.24
C ASP A 8 -5.86 14.55 5.08
N GLU A 9 -7.14 14.26 4.88
CA GLU A 9 -7.82 13.12 5.51
C GLU A 9 -7.21 11.79 5.04
N LEU A 10 -6.89 11.66 3.75
CA LEU A 10 -6.23 10.48 3.21
C LEU A 10 -4.84 10.27 3.82
N ILE A 11 -4.09 11.35 4.05
CA ILE A 11 -2.81 11.29 4.75
C ILE A 11 -2.99 10.86 6.21
N ASN A 12 -4.05 11.31 6.90
CA ASN A 12 -4.35 10.86 8.25
C ASN A 12 -4.69 9.36 8.30
N ILE A 13 -5.43 8.84 7.31
CA ILE A 13 -5.72 7.41 7.16
C ILE A 13 -4.39 6.62 7.03
N ILE A 14 -3.44 7.12 6.22
CA ILE A 14 -2.11 6.52 6.08
C ILE A 14 -1.35 6.54 7.41
N ASN A 15 -1.35 7.67 8.12
CA ASN A 15 -0.66 7.80 9.42
C ASN A 15 -1.22 6.83 10.47
N ASN A 16 -2.50 6.49 10.38
CA ASN A 16 -3.15 5.49 11.23
C ASN A 16 -2.94 4.03 10.75
N ALA A 17 -2.25 3.84 9.61
CA ALA A 17 -2.06 2.56 8.94
C ALA A 17 -3.40 1.85 8.65
N GLU A 18 -4.39 2.61 8.22
CA GLU A 18 -5.70 2.10 7.82
C GLU A 18 -5.72 1.75 6.33
N ASN A 19 -6.26 0.59 6.00
CA ASN A 19 -6.34 0.13 4.60
C ASN A 19 -7.45 0.89 3.87
N PHE A 20 -7.18 1.28 2.63
CA PHE A 20 -8.16 1.97 1.80
C PHE A 20 -7.96 1.66 0.32
N GLU A 21 -9.00 1.93 -0.46
CA GLU A 21 -9.00 1.80 -1.90
C GLU A 21 -9.54 3.08 -2.52
N VAL A 22 -8.77 3.73 -3.38
CA VAL A 22 -9.21 4.88 -4.16
C VAL A 22 -9.95 4.38 -5.39
N VAL A 23 -11.27 4.55 -5.39
CA VAL A 23 -12.15 4.02 -6.43
C VAL A 23 -12.47 5.07 -7.49
N ASP A 24 -12.48 6.36 -7.13
CA ASP A 24 -12.80 7.44 -8.07
C ASP A 24 -12.33 8.83 -7.59
N TYR A 25 -12.50 9.84 -8.44
CA TYR A 25 -12.17 11.24 -8.15
C TYR A 25 -13.34 12.16 -8.52
N GLN A 26 -13.78 13.01 -7.59
CA GLN A 26 -14.88 13.96 -7.79
C GLN A 26 -14.39 15.39 -7.53
N GLY A 27 -14.04 16.10 -8.59
CA GLY A 27 -13.41 17.43 -8.48
C GLY A 27 -12.08 17.32 -7.72
N ASP A 28 -12.01 18.00 -6.57
CA ASP A 28 -10.85 17.98 -5.65
C ASP A 28 -10.97 16.92 -4.55
N SER A 29 -12.08 16.16 -4.51
CA SER A 29 -12.30 15.10 -3.54
C SER A 29 -11.86 13.74 -4.09
N VAL A 30 -11.29 12.92 -3.19
CA VAL A 30 -10.91 11.53 -3.48
C VAL A 30 -12.01 10.62 -2.96
N VAL A 31 -12.55 9.75 -3.81
CA VAL A 31 -13.56 8.76 -3.41
C VAL A 31 -12.83 7.49 -2.97
N ILE A 32 -12.94 7.15 -1.69
CA ILE A 32 -12.32 5.96 -1.12
C ILE A 32 -13.36 4.95 -0.64
N ASP A 33 -13.05 3.66 -0.73
CA ASP A 33 -13.80 2.57 -0.11
C ASP A 33 -12.91 1.76 0.84
N GLU A 34 -13.55 0.96 1.67
CA GLU A 34 -12.86 0.01 2.54
C GLU A 34 -12.35 -1.18 1.72
N VAL A 35 -11.14 -1.64 2.07
CA VAL A 35 -10.56 -2.83 1.45
C VAL A 35 -11.36 -4.08 1.86
N LYS A 36 -12.27 -4.52 0.98
CA LYS A 36 -13.00 -5.79 1.14
C LYS A 36 -11.99 -6.95 1.24
N GLY A 37 -12.04 -7.70 2.36
CA GLY A 37 -11.27 -8.94 2.54
C GLY A 37 -10.11 -8.91 3.54
N ILE A 38 -9.84 -7.78 4.22
CA ILE A 38 -8.92 -7.78 5.37
C ILE A 38 -9.76 -7.64 6.64
N ILE A 39 -10.24 -8.78 7.14
CA ILE A 39 -10.70 -8.87 8.52
C ILE A 39 -9.46 -8.59 9.37
N LYS A 40 -9.41 -7.42 10.02
CA LYS A 40 -8.53 -7.21 11.18
C LYS A 40 -8.91 -8.30 12.17
N ILE A 41 -8.18 -9.41 12.19
CA ILE A 41 -8.40 -10.44 13.20
C ILE A 41 -8.08 -9.76 14.52
N LYS A 42 -9.10 -9.54 15.34
CA LYS A 42 -8.93 -8.98 16.68
C LYS A 42 -7.96 -9.89 17.41
N GLU A 43 -7.00 -9.32 18.12
CA GLU A 43 -5.92 -10.08 18.77
C GLU A 43 -6.43 -11.17 19.73
N GLU A 44 -7.66 -11.01 20.21
CA GLU A 44 -8.37 -11.94 21.08
C GLU A 44 -8.74 -13.26 20.37
N ASP A 45 -9.09 -13.22 19.08
CA ASP A 45 -9.49 -14.42 18.32
C ASP A 45 -8.30 -15.24 17.81
N VAL A 46 -7.10 -14.64 17.71
CA VAL A 46 -5.90 -15.36 17.22
C VAL A 46 -5.24 -16.24 18.29
N LYS A 47 -5.60 -16.09 19.56
CA LYS A 47 -4.97 -16.86 20.65
C LYS A 47 -5.37 -18.34 20.65
N LYS A 48 -6.52 -18.72 20.07
CA LYS A 48 -7.10 -20.05 20.28
C LYS A 48 -6.77 -21.12 19.25
N GLU A 49 -6.45 -20.80 17.98
CA GLU A 49 -6.38 -21.85 16.94
C GLU A 49 -5.02 -22.07 16.25
N LEU A 50 -4.05 -21.14 16.33
CA LEU A 50 -2.86 -21.21 15.45
C LEU A 50 -1.54 -20.89 16.19
N GLY A 51 -1.32 -21.55 17.33
CA GLY A 51 -0.14 -21.36 18.19
C GLY A 51 1.20 -21.70 17.54
N GLU A 52 1.24 -22.62 16.58
CA GLU A 52 2.50 -23.19 16.07
C GLU A 52 3.02 -22.56 14.76
N LEU A 53 2.12 -22.00 13.92
CA LEU A 53 2.48 -21.40 12.62
C LEU A 53 3.01 -19.95 12.73
N ARG A 54 3.09 -19.39 13.95
CA ARG A 54 3.33 -17.96 14.19
C ARG A 54 4.78 -17.54 14.43
N LYS A 55 5.76 -18.45 14.35
CA LYS A 55 7.17 -18.12 14.65
C LYS A 55 7.90 -17.33 13.54
N MET A 56 7.31 -17.12 12.36
CA MET A 56 8.03 -16.54 11.20
C MET A 56 7.38 -15.31 10.53
N ARG A 57 6.31 -14.72 11.08
CA ARG A 57 5.77 -13.46 10.55
C ARG A 57 6.26 -12.26 11.38
N PRO A 58 6.80 -11.20 10.75
CA PRO A 58 7.07 -9.95 11.45
C PRO A 58 5.80 -9.53 12.21
N ARG A 59 5.95 -9.14 13.48
CA ARG A 59 4.86 -8.52 14.25
C ARG A 59 5.05 -7.01 14.20
N GLY A 60 3.94 -6.26 14.22
CA GLY A 60 3.95 -4.80 14.37
C GLY A 60 3.25 -4.04 13.24
N LYS A 61 3.19 -2.72 13.38
CA LYS A 61 2.69 -1.79 12.37
C LYS A 61 3.79 -1.49 11.32
N PRO A 62 3.43 -0.91 10.16
CA PRO A 62 4.40 -0.29 9.26
C PRO A 62 5.31 0.70 10.01
N THR A 63 6.55 0.83 9.55
CA THR A 63 7.51 1.77 10.14
C THR A 63 7.14 3.22 9.80
N PRO A 64 7.54 4.22 10.62
CA PRO A 64 7.29 5.62 10.29
C PRO A 64 7.82 6.04 8.91
N LYS A 65 8.97 5.49 8.50
CA LYS A 65 9.54 5.73 7.17
C LYS A 65 8.66 5.16 6.06
N GLN A 66 8.08 3.97 6.26
CA GLN A 66 7.12 3.40 5.31
C GLN A 66 5.86 4.25 5.19
N LEU A 67 5.33 4.78 6.30
CA LEU A 67 4.18 5.66 6.29
C LEU A 67 4.47 6.96 5.54
N SER A 68 5.61 7.60 5.83
CA SER A 68 6.05 8.82 5.15
C SER A 68 6.17 8.63 3.64
N ILE A 69 6.86 7.56 3.21
CA ILE A 69 7.03 7.27 1.77
C ILE A 69 5.70 6.94 1.12
N THR A 70 4.83 6.21 1.81
CA THR A 70 3.47 5.92 1.32
C THR A 70 2.67 7.20 1.13
N ALA A 71 2.75 8.16 2.06
CA ALA A 71 2.08 9.45 1.93
C ALA A 71 2.57 10.22 0.70
N ASP A 72 3.89 10.25 0.46
CA ASP A 72 4.47 10.93 -0.71
C ASP A 72 4.07 10.26 -2.03
N VAL A 73 4.05 8.91 -2.05
CA VAL A 73 3.56 8.14 -3.20
C VAL A 73 2.08 8.44 -3.44
N VAL A 74 1.25 8.42 -2.39
CA VAL A 74 -0.19 8.65 -2.49
C VAL A 74 -0.50 10.05 -3.01
N LYS A 75 0.21 11.09 -2.54
CA LYS A 75 0.06 12.46 -3.05
C LYS A 75 0.21 12.49 -4.57
N ARG A 76 1.29 11.90 -5.10
CA ARG A 76 1.54 11.86 -6.54
C ARG A 76 0.49 11.08 -7.32
N LEU A 77 0.04 9.94 -6.77
CA LEU A 77 -1.01 9.16 -7.41
C LEU A 77 -2.34 9.92 -7.46
N VAL A 78 -2.68 10.64 -6.38
CA VAL A 78 -3.88 11.49 -6.30
C VAL A 78 -3.80 12.68 -7.26
N GLU A 79 -2.67 13.38 -7.33
CA GLU A 79 -2.43 14.47 -8.27
C GLU A 79 -2.61 14.02 -9.73
N ASN A 80 -2.23 12.78 -10.03
CA ASN A 80 -2.39 12.17 -11.36
C ASN A 80 -3.70 11.39 -11.53
N LYS A 81 -4.62 11.48 -10.56
CA LYS A 81 -5.95 10.82 -10.56
C LYS A 81 -5.89 9.31 -10.84
N VAL A 82 -4.87 8.63 -10.31
CA VAL A 82 -4.67 7.19 -10.49
C VAL A 82 -5.52 6.41 -9.49
N ARG A 83 -6.23 5.38 -9.93
CA ARG A 83 -6.93 4.46 -9.02
C ARG A 83 -5.94 3.43 -8.46
N PHE A 84 -5.98 3.21 -7.15
CA PHE A 84 -5.09 2.27 -6.47
C PHE A 84 -5.65 1.88 -5.10
N LYS A 85 -5.00 0.91 -4.49
CA LYS A 85 -5.34 0.35 -3.19
C LYS A 85 -4.10 0.27 -2.31
N VAL A 86 -4.23 0.68 -1.06
CA VAL A 86 -3.15 0.59 -0.07
C VAL A 86 -3.54 -0.40 1.02
N VAL A 87 -2.64 -1.36 1.24
CA VAL A 87 -2.77 -2.38 2.27
C VAL A 87 -1.54 -2.33 3.16
N PHE A 88 -1.78 -2.05 4.44
CA PHE A 88 -0.78 -2.09 5.49
C PHE A 88 -0.72 -3.48 6.11
N GLY A 89 0.48 -4.07 6.06
CA GLY A 89 0.79 -5.34 6.70
C GLY A 89 1.88 -5.16 7.77
N PRO A 90 2.29 -6.25 8.44
CA PRO A 90 3.31 -6.17 9.46
C PRO A 90 4.69 -5.78 8.89
N LYS A 91 5.14 -4.56 9.18
CA LYS A 91 6.37 -3.96 8.61
C LYS A 91 6.42 -3.99 7.07
N GLU A 92 5.25 -3.99 6.43
CA GLU A 92 5.13 -3.94 4.98
C GLU A 92 3.96 -3.05 4.55
N VAL A 93 4.10 -2.43 3.39
CA VAL A 93 3.02 -1.68 2.73
C VAL A 93 2.90 -2.17 1.30
N THR A 94 1.71 -2.53 0.87
CA THR A 94 1.43 -2.89 -0.51
C THR A 94 0.56 -1.81 -1.16
N ILE A 95 1.05 -1.26 -2.26
CA ILE A 95 0.32 -0.32 -3.12
C ILE A 95 -0.01 -1.08 -4.40
N ARG A 96 -1.30 -1.33 -4.64
CA ARG A 96 -1.80 -2.15 -5.75
C ARG A 96 -2.57 -1.28 -6.72
N PHE A 97 -2.27 -1.40 -8.00
CA PHE A 97 -2.97 -0.70 -9.09
C PHE A 97 -4.02 -1.61 -9.73
N ASP A 98 -3.69 -2.88 -9.94
CA ASP A 98 -4.60 -3.92 -10.39
C ASP A 98 -4.16 -5.31 -9.90
N LEU A 99 -4.68 -6.39 -10.50
CA LEU A 99 -4.33 -7.76 -10.10
C LEU A 99 -2.87 -8.13 -10.37
N ASP A 100 -2.30 -7.61 -11.46
CA ASP A 100 -0.96 -7.94 -11.95
C ASP A 100 0.09 -6.86 -11.56
N HIS A 101 -0.34 -5.63 -11.29
CA HIS A 101 0.53 -4.49 -11.01
C HIS A 101 0.43 -4.04 -9.55
N TYR A 102 1.51 -4.27 -8.79
CA TYR A 102 1.63 -3.77 -7.43
C TYR A 102 3.08 -3.57 -7.00
N VAL A 103 3.25 -2.72 -6.00
CA VAL A 103 4.51 -2.45 -5.33
C VAL A 103 4.39 -2.81 -3.86
N ARG A 104 5.40 -3.48 -3.31
CA ARG A 104 5.48 -3.81 -1.89
C ARG A 104 6.73 -3.23 -1.25
N LEU A 105 6.53 -2.35 -0.28
CA LEU A 105 7.57 -1.75 0.53
C LEU A 105 7.83 -2.64 1.74
N ASN A 106 9.04 -3.20 1.83
CA ASN A 106 9.49 -3.99 2.97
C ASN A 106 10.72 -3.35 3.62
N ASP A 107 11.14 -3.85 4.77
CA ASP A 107 12.36 -3.39 5.45
C ASP A 107 13.66 -3.61 4.66
N LYS A 108 13.65 -4.33 3.54
CA LYS A 108 14.86 -4.66 2.75
C LYS A 108 14.90 -3.98 1.39
N ASP A 109 13.78 -3.98 0.69
CA ASP A 109 13.64 -3.58 -0.70
C ASP A 109 12.22 -3.09 -0.98
N VAL A 110 12.04 -2.52 -2.17
CA VAL A 110 10.74 -2.26 -2.76
C VAL A 110 10.53 -3.28 -3.88
N ARG A 111 9.64 -4.26 -3.66
CA ARG A 111 9.34 -5.28 -4.66
C ARG A 111 8.33 -4.74 -5.65
N VAL A 112 8.68 -4.78 -6.91
CA VAL A 112 7.86 -4.30 -8.02
C VAL A 112 7.36 -5.52 -8.80
N VAL A 113 6.04 -5.60 -9.01
CA VAL A 113 5.39 -6.71 -9.70
C VAL A 113 4.51 -6.16 -10.82
N GLY A 114 4.56 -6.82 -11.98
CA GLY A 114 3.79 -6.44 -13.17
C GLY A 114 4.49 -5.44 -14.09
N PHE A 115 5.53 -4.75 -13.61
CA PHE A 115 6.26 -3.77 -14.41
C PHE A 115 7.54 -4.37 -15.01
N SER A 116 7.82 -4.01 -16.25
CA SER A 116 9.03 -4.34 -17.03
C SER A 116 10.16 -3.33 -16.83
N SER A 117 9.84 -2.06 -16.51
CA SER A 117 10.84 -1.02 -16.27
C SER A 117 10.38 0.04 -15.26
N ARG A 118 11.34 0.85 -14.77
CA ARG A 118 11.13 1.94 -13.82
C ARG A 118 10.12 2.97 -14.31
N ASP A 119 10.17 3.31 -15.58
CA ASP A 119 9.43 4.43 -16.17
C ASP A 119 8.07 3.99 -16.73
N GLU A 120 7.67 2.76 -16.47
CA GLU A 120 6.46 2.18 -17.03
C GLU A 120 5.20 2.56 -16.24
N GLY A 121 4.23 3.12 -16.94
CA GLY A 121 2.86 3.32 -16.44
C GLY A 121 2.82 4.04 -15.08
N TYR A 122 2.06 3.47 -14.14
CA TYR A 122 1.90 4.03 -12.81
C TYR A 122 3.20 4.06 -12.00
N LEU A 123 4.14 3.14 -12.26
CA LEU A 123 5.40 3.09 -11.54
C LEU A 123 6.27 4.30 -11.85
N GLY A 124 6.29 4.74 -13.12
CA GLY A 124 7.08 5.91 -13.54
C GLY A 124 6.74 7.19 -12.78
N LEU A 125 5.49 7.33 -12.29
CA LEU A 125 5.05 8.47 -11.49
C LEU A 125 5.66 8.51 -10.08
N ILE A 126 6.02 7.34 -9.54
CA ILE A 126 6.34 7.16 -8.12
C ILE A 126 7.72 6.53 -7.88
N ALA A 127 8.42 6.08 -8.93
CA ALA A 127 9.65 5.32 -8.83
C ALA A 127 10.76 6.05 -8.08
N ASP A 128 10.98 7.34 -8.36
CA ASP A 128 11.97 8.17 -7.65
C ASP A 128 11.63 8.37 -6.16
N VAL A 129 10.34 8.40 -5.79
CA VAL A 129 9.92 8.43 -4.36
C VAL A 129 10.26 7.11 -3.68
N LEU A 130 9.95 6.00 -4.35
CA LEU A 130 10.22 4.65 -3.84
C LEU A 130 11.72 4.39 -3.70
N GLU A 131 12.54 4.86 -4.64
CA GLU A 131 14.00 4.72 -4.60
C GLU A 131 14.64 5.48 -3.43
N LYS A 132 14.07 6.61 -3.00
CA LYS A 132 14.52 7.32 -1.78
C LYS A 132 14.32 6.49 -0.52
N TYR A 133 13.38 5.55 -0.54
CA TYR A 133 13.20 4.61 0.56
C TYR A 133 14.29 3.53 0.52
N LYS A 134 14.27 2.70 -0.54
CA LYS A 134 15.09 1.50 -0.75
C LYS A 134 15.15 1.12 -2.24
N PRO A 135 16.10 0.26 -2.66
CA PRO A 135 16.21 -0.17 -4.06
C PRO A 135 14.94 -0.88 -4.57
N LEU A 136 14.60 -0.61 -5.85
CA LEU A 136 13.54 -1.30 -6.57
C LEU A 136 14.03 -2.69 -7.03
N VAL A 137 13.26 -3.72 -6.73
CA VAL A 137 13.51 -5.10 -7.14
C VAL A 137 12.34 -5.58 -7.99
N PHE A 138 12.56 -5.66 -9.31
CA PHE A 138 11.57 -6.15 -10.27
C PHE A 138 11.46 -7.66 -10.19
N LEU A 139 10.30 -8.16 -9.78
CA LEU A 139 10.04 -9.59 -9.71
C LEU A 139 9.65 -10.11 -11.09
N LYS A 140 10.34 -11.16 -11.54
CA LYS A 140 9.99 -11.85 -12.79
C LYS A 140 8.65 -12.56 -12.62
N ARG A 141 7.77 -12.42 -13.61
CA ARG A 141 6.55 -13.24 -13.71
C ARG A 141 6.96 -14.70 -13.76
N ILE A 142 6.37 -15.52 -12.89
CA ILE A 142 6.56 -16.97 -12.94
C ILE A 142 5.83 -17.45 -14.21
N LYS A 143 6.55 -18.16 -15.08
CA LYS A 143 6.00 -18.76 -16.30
C LYS A 143 5.12 -19.95 -15.98
#